data_AF-A0A974DM66-F1
#
_entry.id   AF-A0A974DM66-F1
#
_cell.length_a   1.000
_cell.length_b   1.000
_cell.length_c   1.000
_cell.angle_alpha   90.00
_cell.angle_beta   90.00
_cell.angle_gamma   90.00
#
_symmetry.space_group_name_H-M   'P 1'
#
loop_
_entity.id
_entity.type
_entity.pdbx_description
1 polymer ?
#
loop_
_entity_poly.entity_id
_entity_poly.type
_entity_poly.pdbx_seq_one_letter_code
_entity_poly.pdbx_strand_id
1 'polypeptide(L)'
;MSYSKAGAKLVKADLGPSTRHIQTRKNGTYLCGSSHCINVLKGEWIHHPLKGTRIPIRGFYTCMSTYAVYSIKCPCGETYEGKTIQCVRDRLTKHKLAIRNILNQPVAKHFNESGHSTSQLHFQILD
;
A
#
# COMPACT_ATOMS: atom_id res chain seq x y z
N MET A 1 1.53 -17.14 56.72
CA MET A 1 1.46 -17.69 55.35
C MET A 1 1.30 -16.49 54.39
N SER A 2 2.36 -15.79 54.01
CA SER A 2 3.43 -16.15 53.05
C SER A 2 3.07 -15.79 51.59
N TYR A 3 3.68 -14.69 51.10
CA TYR A 3 4.32 -14.41 49.78
C TYR A 3 3.60 -14.82 48.47
N SER A 4 3.77 -14.25 47.28
CA SER A 4 4.43 -13.09 46.68
C SER A 4 4.16 -13.20 45.16
N LYS A 5 4.27 -12.10 44.41
CA LYS A 5 4.21 -12.01 42.94
C LYS A 5 4.89 -13.18 42.22
N ALA A 6 4.16 -13.88 41.35
CA ALA A 6 4.73 -14.75 40.35
C ALA A 6 5.19 -13.90 39.14
N GLY A 7 6.47 -13.52 39.14
CA GLY A 7 7.14 -13.02 37.95
C GLY A 7 7.31 -14.16 36.94
N ALA A 8 6.75 -14.01 35.75
CA ALA A 8 6.94 -14.97 34.67
C ALA A 8 8.41 -14.95 34.22
N LYS A 9 9.11 -16.04 34.50
CA LYS A 9 10.49 -16.34 34.11
C LYS A 9 10.53 -16.53 32.59
N LEU A 10 10.97 -15.51 31.85
CA LEU A 10 11.23 -15.64 30.41
C LEU A 10 12.48 -16.51 30.23
N VAL A 11 12.32 -17.67 29.58
CA VAL A 11 13.45 -18.52 29.19
C VAL A 11 13.98 -18.00 27.86
N LYS A 12 15.28 -17.71 27.84
CA LYS A 12 16.02 -17.27 26.66
C LYS A 12 16.06 -18.42 25.67
N ALA A 13 15.44 -18.27 24.49
CA ALA A 13 15.68 -19.21 23.40
C ALA A 13 17.04 -18.86 22.77
N ASP A 14 17.96 -19.83 22.74
CA ASP A 14 19.24 -19.71 22.08
C ASP A 14 19.04 -19.66 20.57
N LEU A 15 18.72 -18.46 20.06
CA LEU A 15 18.91 -18.14 18.67
C LEU A 15 20.41 -18.07 18.45
N GLY A 16 21.01 -19.12 17.88
CA GLY A 16 22.36 -19.09 17.34
C GLY A 16 22.56 -17.84 16.47
N PRO A 17 23.81 -17.40 16.22
CA PRO A 17 24.07 -16.14 15.54
C PRO A 17 23.42 -16.18 14.15
N SER A 18 22.23 -15.60 14.06
CA SER A 18 21.58 -15.36 12.80
C SER A 18 22.48 -14.33 12.13
N THR A 19 23.30 -14.79 11.20
CA THR A 19 23.66 -13.97 10.05
C THR A 19 22.34 -13.57 9.41
N ARG A 20 21.71 -12.52 9.96
CA ARG A 20 20.70 -11.76 9.26
C ARG A 20 21.49 -11.20 8.08
N HIS A 21 21.46 -11.90 6.94
CA HIS A 21 21.58 -11.20 5.69
C HIS A 21 20.55 -10.08 5.79
N ILE A 22 21.02 -8.85 6.01
CA ILE A 22 20.21 -7.67 5.80
C ILE A 22 19.97 -7.70 4.30
N GLN A 23 18.95 -8.45 3.87
CA GLN A 23 18.41 -8.32 2.53
C GLN A 23 17.88 -6.90 2.50
N THR A 24 18.69 -6.00 1.95
CA THR A 24 18.27 -4.64 1.66
C THR A 24 17.02 -4.77 0.80
N ARG A 25 15.87 -4.39 1.37
CA ARG A 25 14.61 -4.44 0.64
C ARG A 25 14.78 -3.56 -0.59
N LYS A 26 14.50 -4.12 -1.77
CA LYS A 26 14.56 -3.36 -3.02
C LYS A 26 13.54 -2.23 -2.97
N ASN A 27 13.87 -1.08 -3.54
CA ASN A 27 12.94 0.04 -3.58
C ASN A 27 11.83 -0.23 -4.60
N GLY A 28 10.61 0.15 -4.28
CA GLY A 28 9.44 -0.06 -5.11
C GLY A 28 8.16 -0.24 -4.31
N THR A 29 7.07 -0.47 -5.03
CA THR A 29 5.79 -0.91 -4.45
C THR A 29 5.69 -2.43 -4.51
N TYR A 30 5.32 -3.04 -3.39
CA TYR A 30 5.16 -4.49 -3.26
C TYR A 30 3.87 -4.86 -2.53
N LEU A 31 3.47 -6.13 -2.67
CA LEU A 31 2.34 -6.68 -1.93
C LEU A 31 2.65 -6.73 -0.44
N CYS A 32 1.66 -6.38 0.38
CA CYS A 32 1.72 -6.52 1.84
C CYS A 32 1.34 -7.94 2.33
N GLY A 33 1.16 -8.91 1.43
CA GLY A 33 0.78 -10.29 1.76
C GLY A 33 -0.70 -10.51 2.10
N SER A 34 -1.51 -9.44 2.23
CA SER A 34 -2.96 -9.55 2.45
C SER A 34 -3.72 -9.77 1.14
N SER A 35 -4.70 -10.68 1.15
CA SER A 35 -5.64 -10.92 0.05
C SER A 35 -6.48 -9.69 -0.32
N HIS A 36 -6.61 -8.71 0.56
CA HIS A 36 -7.38 -7.48 0.31
C HIS A 36 -6.64 -6.45 -0.57
N CYS A 37 -5.36 -6.67 -0.86
CA CYS A 37 -4.52 -5.73 -1.61
C CYS A 37 -3.98 -6.34 -2.91
N ILE A 38 -4.79 -7.16 -3.60
CA ILE A 38 -4.40 -7.83 -4.85
C ILE A 38 -4.13 -6.86 -6.01
N ASN A 39 -4.81 -5.71 -6.06
CA ASN A 39 -4.70 -4.76 -7.18
C ASN A 39 -3.49 -3.79 -7.05
N VAL A 40 -2.42 -4.22 -6.38
CA VAL A 40 -1.16 -3.48 -6.33
C VAL A 40 -0.43 -3.65 -7.66
N LEU A 41 -0.08 -2.53 -8.30
CA LEU A 41 0.91 -2.50 -9.36
C LEU A 41 2.29 -2.54 -8.74
N LYS A 42 2.91 -3.72 -8.81
CA LYS A 42 4.27 -3.91 -8.31
C LYS A 42 5.26 -3.26 -9.26
N GLY A 43 6.30 -2.67 -8.70
CA GLY A 43 7.40 -2.14 -9.51
C GLY A 43 8.30 -1.21 -8.75
N GLU A 44 9.53 -1.10 -9.24
CA GLU A 44 10.59 -0.23 -8.72
C GLU A 44 10.56 1.16 -9.38
N TRP A 45 9.71 1.30 -10.42
CA TRP A 45 9.65 2.47 -11.29
C TRP A 45 8.22 2.92 -11.52
N ILE A 46 8.05 4.20 -11.77
CA ILE A 46 6.86 4.81 -12.34
C ILE A 46 7.21 5.37 -13.71
N HIS A 47 6.23 5.45 -14.61
CA HIS A 47 6.44 6.03 -15.94
C HIS A 47 5.93 7.46 -15.96
N HIS A 48 6.77 8.39 -16.39
CA HIS A 48 6.36 9.78 -16.60
C HIS A 48 5.18 9.81 -17.60
N PRO A 49 4.02 10.41 -17.27
CA PRO A 49 2.82 10.32 -18.10
C PRO A 49 3.01 10.77 -19.56
N LEU A 50 3.77 11.85 -19.77
CA LEU A 50 4.01 12.41 -21.11
C LEU A 50 5.23 11.81 -21.84
N LYS A 51 6.35 11.60 -21.14
CA LYS A 51 7.64 11.23 -21.74
C LYS A 51 7.90 9.72 -21.73
N GLY A 52 7.14 8.95 -20.96
CA GLY A 52 7.35 7.51 -20.74
C GLY A 52 8.62 7.16 -19.95
N THR A 53 9.45 8.15 -19.61
CA THR A 53 10.70 7.96 -18.87
C THR A 53 10.45 7.31 -17.53
N ARG A 54 11.30 6.33 -17.16
CA ARG A 54 11.23 5.64 -15.87
C ARG A 54 11.75 6.55 -14.76
N ILE A 55 10.96 6.71 -13.71
CA ILE A 55 11.34 7.44 -12.49
C ILE A 55 11.43 6.41 -11.36
N PRO A 56 12.57 6.29 -10.66
CA PRO A 56 12.72 5.33 -9.55
C PRO A 56 11.87 5.73 -8.36
N ILE A 57 11.17 4.76 -7.78
CA ILE A 57 10.54 4.91 -6.46
C ILE A 57 11.65 4.86 -5.41
N ARG A 58 11.65 5.82 -4.47
CA ARG A 58 12.73 5.98 -3.47
C ARG A 58 12.32 5.43 -2.11
N GLY A 59 12.13 4.12 -2.04
CA GLY A 59 11.86 3.44 -0.78
C GLY A 59 11.13 2.13 -0.99
N PHE A 60 10.99 1.34 0.07
CA PHE A 60 10.19 0.11 0.05
C PHE A 60 8.79 0.41 0.56
N TYR A 61 7.80 0.30 -0.33
CA TYR A 61 6.42 0.62 -0.04
C TYR A 61 5.52 -0.61 -0.17
N THR A 62 4.52 -0.66 0.70
CA THR A 62 3.43 -1.61 0.59
C THR A 62 2.12 -0.91 0.93
N CYS A 63 0.99 -1.61 0.80
CA CYS A 63 -0.30 -1.09 1.23
C CYS A 63 -0.33 -0.61 2.71
N MET A 64 0.64 -1.03 3.53
CA MET A 64 0.74 -0.68 4.95
C MET A 64 1.56 0.59 5.21
N SER A 65 2.16 1.20 4.17
CA SER A 65 2.91 2.45 4.29
C SER A 65 1.97 3.61 4.68
N THR A 66 2.53 4.57 5.42
CA THR A 66 1.89 5.84 5.82
C THR A 66 2.69 7.00 5.22
N TYR A 67 2.16 8.23 5.26
CA TYR A 67 2.84 9.41 4.70
C TYR A 67 3.28 9.23 3.24
N ALA A 68 2.38 8.70 2.41
CA ALA A 68 2.70 8.27 1.06
C ALA A 68 1.97 9.09 -0.01
N VAL A 69 2.61 9.24 -1.16
CA VAL A 69 2.02 9.66 -2.42
C VAL A 69 1.69 8.40 -3.22
N TYR A 70 0.48 8.29 -3.73
CA TYR A 70 0.01 7.11 -4.46
C TYR A 70 -0.74 7.51 -5.73
N SER A 71 -0.75 6.60 -6.70
CA SER A 71 -1.57 6.68 -7.90
C SER A 71 -2.63 5.60 -7.89
N ILE A 72 -3.83 5.94 -8.38
CA ILE A 72 -4.90 5.01 -8.73
C ILE A 72 -5.03 5.03 -10.24
N LYS A 73 -4.92 3.87 -10.89
CA LYS A 73 -5.08 3.71 -12.34
C LYS A 73 -6.42 3.06 -12.67
N CYS A 74 -7.16 3.71 -13.56
CA CYS A 74 -8.36 3.19 -14.19
C CYS A 74 -7.98 2.27 -15.37
N PRO A 75 -8.77 1.21 -15.67
CA PRO A 75 -8.60 0.44 -16.90
C PRO A 75 -8.74 1.27 -18.18
N CYS A 76 -9.46 2.39 -18.12
CA CYS A 76 -9.63 3.36 -19.21
C CYS A 76 -8.39 4.24 -19.47
N GLY A 77 -7.32 4.09 -18.69
CA GLY A 77 -6.07 4.85 -18.85
C GLY A 77 -5.97 6.11 -18.00
N GLU A 78 -7.08 6.59 -17.42
CA GLU A 78 -7.03 7.73 -16.49
C GLU A 78 -6.33 7.37 -15.17
N THR A 79 -5.61 8.34 -14.60
CA THR A 79 -4.86 8.16 -13.36
C THR A 79 -5.21 9.28 -12.38
N TYR A 80 -5.50 8.91 -11.14
CA TYR A 80 -5.65 9.83 -10.02
C TYR A 80 -4.42 9.78 -9.12
N GLU A 81 -3.85 10.93 -8.77
CA GLU A 81 -2.75 11.04 -7.81
C GLU A 81 -3.24 11.62 -6.48
N GLY A 82 -2.81 11.03 -5.38
CA GLY A 82 -3.21 11.46 -4.05
C GLY A 82 -2.07 11.37 -3.04
N LYS A 83 -2.17 12.19 -1.98
CA LYS A 83 -1.28 12.15 -0.82
C LYS A 83 -2.07 11.71 0.40
N THR A 84 -1.46 10.97 1.31
CA THR A 84 -2.09 10.54 2.55
C THR A 84 -1.08 10.45 3.69
N ILE A 85 -1.46 10.98 4.86
CA ILE A 85 -0.74 10.71 6.12
C ILE A 85 -1.16 9.38 6.73
N GLN A 86 -2.38 8.91 6.42
CA GLN A 86 -2.93 7.64 6.87
C GLN A 86 -2.33 6.48 6.09
N CYS A 87 -2.53 5.27 6.61
CA CYS A 87 -2.18 4.03 5.92
C CYS A 87 -2.80 4.00 4.52
N VAL A 88 -2.01 3.66 3.50
CA VAL A 88 -2.46 3.59 2.10
C VAL A 88 -3.65 2.64 1.95
N ARG A 89 -3.65 1.50 2.65
CA ARG A 89 -4.77 0.56 2.69
C ARG A 89 -6.08 1.22 3.13
N ASP A 90 -6.03 2.02 4.18
CA ASP A 90 -7.23 2.69 4.72
C ASP A 90 -7.72 3.75 3.74
N ARG A 91 -6.79 4.49 3.13
CA ARG A 91 -7.11 5.48 2.09
C ARG A 91 -7.77 4.83 0.87
N LEU A 92 -7.25 3.69 0.41
CA LEU A 92 -7.83 2.93 -0.70
C LEU A 92 -9.18 2.34 -0.35
N THR A 93 -9.35 1.84 0.88
CA THR A 93 -10.66 1.37 1.37
C THR A 93 -11.69 2.49 1.33
N LYS A 94 -11.31 3.71 1.75
CA LYS A 94 -12.18 4.89 1.66
C LYS A 94 -12.56 5.22 0.21
N HIS A 95 -11.63 5.17 -0.73
CA HIS A 95 -11.95 5.34 -2.17
C HIS A 95 -12.92 4.27 -2.68
N LYS A 96 -12.69 3.00 -2.33
CA LYS A 96 -13.60 1.90 -2.72
C LYS A 96 -14.99 2.08 -2.14
N LEU A 97 -15.11 2.51 -0.88
CA LEU A 97 -16.39 2.83 -0.25
C LEU A 97 -17.05 4.04 -0.92
N ALA A 98 -16.27 5.06 -1.28
CA ALA A 98 -16.78 6.24 -1.99
C ALA A 98 -17.37 5.88 -3.35
N ILE A 99 -16.71 5.00 -4.12
CA ILE A 99 -17.24 4.46 -5.38
C ILE A 99 -18.57 3.75 -5.13
N ARG A 100 -18.60 2.78 -4.20
CA ARG A 100 -19.79 1.97 -3.89
C ARG A 100 -20.99 2.80 -3.42
N ASN A 101 -20.75 3.89 -2.70
CA ASN A 101 -21.78 4.77 -2.15
C ASN A 101 -22.04 6.01 -3.01
N ILE A 102 -21.46 6.09 -4.22
CA ILE A 102 -21.67 7.18 -5.18
C ILE A 102 -21.40 8.56 -4.54
N LEU A 103 -20.32 8.64 -3.77
CA LEU A 103 -19.94 9.89 -3.11
C LEU A 103 -19.34 10.88 -4.12
N ASN A 104 -19.47 12.18 -3.82
CA ASN A 104 -18.87 13.24 -4.63
C ASN A 104 -17.35 13.35 -4.38
N GLN A 105 -16.59 12.36 -4.82
CA GLN A 105 -15.13 12.36 -4.86
C GLN A 105 -14.66 12.12 -6.30
N PRO A 106 -13.55 12.72 -6.77
CA PRO A 106 -13.11 12.59 -8.16
C PRO A 106 -13.00 11.14 -8.64
N VAL A 107 -12.38 10.27 -7.83
CA VAL A 107 -12.25 8.84 -8.13
C VAL A 107 -13.62 8.15 -8.19
N ALA A 108 -14.50 8.44 -7.24
CA ALA A 108 -15.83 7.84 -7.19
C ALA A 108 -16.70 8.27 -8.37
N LYS A 109 -16.71 9.57 -8.67
CA LYS A 109 -17.43 10.15 -9.80
C LYS A 109 -16.97 9.52 -11.12
N HIS A 110 -15.66 9.50 -11.37
CA HIS A 110 -15.09 8.90 -12.58
C HIS A 110 -15.47 7.42 -12.74
N PHE A 111 -15.30 6.61 -11.70
CA PHE A 111 -15.61 5.17 -11.77
C PHE A 111 -17.10 4.93 -12.03
N ASN A 112 -17.99 5.69 -11.38
CA ASN A 112 -19.42 5.53 -11.55
C ASN A 112 -19.91 6.02 -12.93
N GLU A 113 -19.41 7.15 -13.43
CA GLU A 113 -19.75 7.69 -14.75
C GLU A 113 -19.23 6.80 -15.89
N SER A 114 -18.05 6.19 -15.70
CA SER A 114 -17.42 5.31 -16.69
C SER A 114 -17.90 3.85 -16.60
N GLY A 115 -18.82 3.52 -15.68
CA GLY A 115 -19.30 2.14 -15.48
C GLY A 115 -18.22 1.17 -14.99
N HIS A 116 -17.21 1.67 -14.28
CA HIS A 116 -16.09 0.89 -13.75
C HIS A 116 -16.30 0.50 -12.30
N SER A 117 -15.80 -0.68 -11.94
CA SER A 117 -15.97 -1.25 -10.61
C SER A 117 -14.70 -1.17 -9.76
N THR A 118 -14.87 -1.26 -8.44
CA THR A 118 -13.75 -1.23 -7.48
C THR A 118 -12.72 -2.36 -7.66
N SER A 119 -13.07 -3.46 -8.35
CA SER A 119 -12.15 -4.55 -8.65
C SER A 119 -11.18 -4.21 -9.78
N GLN A 120 -11.53 -3.27 -10.66
CA GLN A 120 -10.68 -2.80 -11.76
C GLN A 120 -9.72 -1.69 -11.33
N LEU A 121 -9.88 -1.18 -10.11
CA LEU A 121 -9.03 -0.16 -9.52
C LEU A 121 -7.65 -0.74 -9.19
N HIS A 122 -6.64 -0.29 -9.90
CA HIS A 122 -5.23 -0.61 -9.63
C HIS A 122 -4.54 0.55 -8.93
N PHE A 123 -3.52 0.28 -8.12
CA PHE A 123 -2.78 1.36 -7.44
C PHE A 123 -1.29 1.09 -7.33
N GLN A 124 -0.50 2.15 -7.28
CA GLN A 124 0.95 2.12 -7.05
C GLN A 124 1.35 3.23 -6.08
N ILE A 125 2.28 2.96 -5.18
CA ILE A 125 2.86 3.99 -4.29
C ILE A 125 4.07 4.60 -5.01
N LEU A 126 4.16 5.92 -5.00
CA LEU A 126 5.14 6.70 -5.74
C LEU A 126 6.28 7.17 -4.83
N ASP A 127 5.93 7.56 -3.60
CA ASP A 127 6.82 8.11 -2.56
C ASP A 127 6.17 7.98 -1.17
#